data_AF-A0A2H3CF10-F1
#
_entry.id   AF-A0A2H3CF10-F1
#
_cell.length_a   1.000
_cell.length_b   1.000
_cell.length_c   1.000
_cell.angle_alpha   90.00
_cell.angle_beta   90.00
_cell.angle_gamma   90.00
#
_symmetry.space_group_name_H-M   'P 1'
#
loop_
_entity.id
_entity.type
_entity.pdbx_description
1 polymer ?
#
loop_
_entity_poly.entity_id
_entity_poly.type
_entity_poly.pdbx_seq_one_letter_code
_entity_poly.pdbx_strand_id
1 'polypeptide(L)' 'LEFLLPYSPDFNPIEEAFSKVKAFIHHHHYLLAKDGNGIVYDMMVTMDIVNVSNAVGYYMHAGY' A
#
# COMPACT_ATOMS: atom_id res chain seq x y z
N LEU A 1 15.68 2.02 15.09
CA LEU A 1 15.62 0.81 14.25
C LEU A 1 14.79 -0.19 15.03
N GLU A 2 13.64 -0.60 14.50
CA GLU A 2 12.86 -1.70 15.05
C GLU A 2 13.48 -3.02 14.60
N PHE A 3 13.53 -4.03 15.47
CA PHE A 3 13.99 -5.36 15.10
C PHE A 3 12.81 -6.21 14.62
N LEU A 4 12.86 -6.66 13.37
CA LEU A 4 11.89 -7.58 12.79
C LEU A 4 12.54 -8.94 12.56
N LEU A 5 11.89 -10.02 13.01
CA LEU A 5 12.37 -11.37 12.74
C LEU A 5 12.36 -11.65 11.21
N PRO A 6 13.23 -12.52 10.70
CA PRO A 6 13.16 -12.97 9.31
C PRO A 6 11.78 -13.56 8.97
N TYR A 7 11.32 -13.35 7.73
CA TYR A 7 10.04 -13.88 7.22
C TYR A 7 8.83 -13.55 8.08
N SER A 8 8.81 -12.36 8.67
CA SER A 8 7.75 -11.86 9.55
C SER A 8 6.97 -10.70 8.90
N PRO A 9 6.43 -10.87 7.68
CA PRO A 9 5.72 -9.79 6.98
C PRO A 9 4.49 -9.32 7.76
N ASP A 10 3.82 -10.22 8.49
CA ASP A 10 2.64 -9.90 9.31
C ASP A 10 2.92 -8.87 10.41
N PHE A 11 4.18 -8.71 10.82
CA PHE A 11 4.62 -7.75 11.81
C PHE A 11 5.20 -6.45 11.20
N ASN A 12 5.02 -6.26 9.87
CA ASN A 12 5.42 -5.05 9.17
C ASN A 12 4.18 -4.33 8.57
N PRO A 13 3.80 -3.15 9.09
CA PRO A 13 2.57 -2.46 8.70
C PRO A 13 2.51 -2.07 7.21
N ILE A 14 3.66 -2.00 6.52
CA ILE A 14 3.68 -1.69 5.08
C ILE A 14 3.02 -2.79 4.22
N GLU A 15 2.98 -4.03 4.71
CA GLU A 15 2.44 -5.16 3.94
C GLU A 15 0.93 -5.03 3.71
N GLU A 16 0.19 -4.53 4.71
CA GLU A 16 -1.23 -4.23 4.56
C GLU A 16 -1.49 -3.03 3.63
N ALA A 17 -0.67 -1.99 3.74
CA ALA A 17 -0.75 -0.84 2.83
C ALA A 17 -0.53 -1.27 1.38
N PHE A 18 0.50 -2.08 1.10
CA PHE A 18 0.73 -2.62 -0.24
C PHE A 18 -0.36 -3.59 -0.67
N SER A 19 -0.90 -4.39 0.23
CA SER A 19 -2.02 -5.29 -0.09
C SER A 19 -3.26 -4.51 -0.52
N LYS A 20 -3.59 -3.40 0.16
CA LYS A 20 -4.67 -2.50 -0.23
C LYS A 20 -4.43 -1.85 -1.60
N VAL A 21 -3.22 -1.34 -1.85
CA VAL A 21 -2.84 -0.75 -3.15
C VAL A 21 -2.94 -1.78 -4.26
N LYS A 22 -2.40 -2.99 -4.07
CA LYS A 22 -2.51 -4.08 -5.05
C LYS A 22 -3.96 -4.45 -5.35
N ALA A 23 -4.80 -4.58 -4.32
CA ALA A 23 -6.22 -4.88 -4.49
C ALA A 23 -6.94 -3.78 -5.28
N PHE A 24 -6.67 -2.51 -4.97
CA PHE A 24 -7.23 -1.39 -5.71
C PHE A 24 -6.81 -1.40 -7.18
N ILE A 25 -5.51 -1.58 -7.46
CA ILE A 25 -4.97 -1.69 -8.82
C ILE A 25 -5.64 -2.84 -9.57
N HIS A 26 -5.79 -4.01 -8.95
CA HIS A 26 -6.43 -5.16 -9.59
C HIS A 26 -7.84 -4.82 -10.09
N HIS A 27 -8.63 -4.09 -9.29
CA HIS A 27 -9.98 -3.64 -9.66
C HIS A 27 -10.01 -2.43 -10.62
N HIS A 28 -8.96 -1.61 -10.64
CA HIS A 28 -8.94 -0.32 -11.36
C HIS A 28 -7.77 -0.17 -12.33
N HIS A 29 -7.17 -1.27 -12.78
CA HIS A 29 -5.97 -1.26 -13.61
C HIS A 29 -6.12 -0.44 -14.90
N TYR A 30 -7.35 -0.28 -15.40
CA TYR A 30 -7.67 0.60 -16.54
C TYR A 30 -7.29 2.07 -16.30
N LEU A 31 -7.23 2.53 -15.04
CA LEU A 31 -6.77 3.87 -14.68
C LEU A 31 -5.26 4.05 -14.93
N LEU A 32 -4.49 2.95 -14.85
CA LEU A 32 -3.05 2.91 -15.06
C LEU A 32 -2.65 2.50 -16.49
N ALA A 33 -3.63 2.09 -17.31
CA ALA A 33 -3.42 1.58 -18.67
C ALA A 33 -3.33 2.69 -19.73
N LYS A 34 -3.18 3.96 -19.34
CA LYS A 34 -3.04 5.07 -20.29
C LYS A 34 -1.63 5.07 -20.87
N ASP A 35 -1.52 4.86 -22.18
CA ASP A 35 -0.25 4.98 -22.91
C ASP A 35 0.32 6.40 -22.73
N GLY A 36 1.45 6.52 -22.04
CA GLY A 36 2.16 7.77 -21.83
C GLY A 36 3.10 7.79 -20.61
N ASN A 37 3.73 8.95 -20.37
CA ASN A 37 4.66 9.16 -19.25
C ASN A 37 3.95 9.41 -17.89
N GLY A 38 2.65 9.12 -17.80
CA GLY A 38 1.79 9.47 -16.65
C GLY A 38 1.81 8.47 -15.49
N ILE A 39 2.34 7.26 -15.70
CA ILE A 39 2.22 6.15 -14.74
C ILE A 39 2.74 6.47 -13.34
N VAL A 40 3.78 7.31 -13.22
CA VAL A 40 4.31 7.75 -11.91
C VAL A 40 3.32 8.64 -11.18
N TYR A 41 2.70 9.59 -11.89
CA TYR A 41 1.66 10.45 -11.33
C TYR A 41 0.41 9.63 -10.98
N ASP A 42 -0.02 8.72 -11.87
CA ASP A 42 -1.18 7.87 -11.62
C ASP A 42 -0.94 6.93 -10.42
N MET A 43 0.29 6.43 -10.25
CA MET A 43 0.68 5.66 -9.06
C MET A 43 0.68 6.53 -7.80
N MET A 44 1.17 7.78 -7.87
CA MET A 44 1.10 8.72 -6.74
C MET A 44 -0.36 8.93 -6.31
N VAL A 45 -1.27 9.18 -7.25
CA VAL A 45 -2.71 9.30 -6.95
C VAL A 45 -3.29 7.99 -6.41
N THR A 46 -2.82 6.84 -6.91
CA THR A 46 -3.26 5.52 -6.42
C THR A 46 -2.86 5.31 -4.96
N MET A 47 -1.73 5.85 -4.52
CA MET A 47 -1.30 5.73 -3.12
C MET A 47 -2.21 6.48 -2.14
N ASP A 48 -2.92 7.52 -2.58
CA ASP A 48 -3.83 8.32 -1.73
C ASP A 48 -5.04 7.53 -1.19
N ILE A 49 -5.28 6.31 -1.69
CA ILE A 49 -6.31 5.42 -1.13
C ILE A 49 -6.00 4.96 0.29
N VAL A 50 -4.74 5.05 0.71
CA VAL A 50 -4.28 4.74 2.07
C VAL A 50 -4.38 6.00 2.90
N ASN A 51 -5.43 6.10 3.72
CA ASN A 51 -5.64 7.26 4.58
C ASN A 51 -5.03 7.06 5.98
N VAL A 52 -5.06 8.13 6.80
CA VAL A 52 -4.52 8.12 8.17
C VAL A 52 -5.15 7.03 9.05
N SER A 53 -6.46 6.79 8.92
CA SER A 53 -7.13 5.74 9.69
C SER A 53 -6.66 4.34 9.27
N ASN A 54 -6.36 4.13 7.99
CA ASN A 54 -5.75 2.88 7.53
C ASN A 54 -4.36 2.72 8.12
N ALA A 55 -3.52 3.75 8.04
CA ALA A 55 -2.17 3.70 8.59
C ALA A 55 -2.18 3.34 10.07
N VAL A 56 -3.02 4.01 10.89
CA VAL A 56 -3.17 3.68 12.31
C VAL A 56 -3.58 2.21 12.50
N GLY A 57 -4.55 1.72 11.73
CA GLY A 57 -4.96 0.32 11.79
C GLY A 57 -3.85 -0.67 11.47
N TYR A 58 -3.03 -0.37 10.45
CA TYR A 58 -1.91 -1.23 10.04
C TYR A 58 -0.82 -1.29 11.11
N TYR A 59 -0.48 -0.15 11.72
CA TYR A 59 0.44 -0.12 12.86
C TYR A 59 -0.09 -0.95 14.02
N MET A 60 -1.36 -0.77 14.40
CA MET A 60 -1.98 -1.55 15.49
C MET A 60 -1.99 -3.06 15.21
N HIS A 61 -2.31 -3.47 13.98
CA HIS A 61 -2.34 -4.89 13.59
C HIS A 61 -0.94 -5.51 13.58
N ALA A 62 0.08 -4.73 13.16
CA ALA A 62 1.47 -5.16 13.21
C ALA A 62 2.11 -5.10 14.63
N GLY A 63 1.37 -4.60 15.63
CA GLY A 63 1.78 -4.61 17.05
C GLY A 63 2.40 -3.31 17.58
N TYR A 64 2.14 -2.18 16.92
CA TYR A 64 2.65 -0.84 17.27
C TYR A 64 1.59 0.10 17.85
#